data_AF-A0A2D6K538-F1
#
_entry.id   AF-A0A2D6K538-F1
#
_cell.length_a   1.000
_cell.length_b   1.000
_cell.length_c   1.000
_cell.angle_alpha   90.00
_cell.angle_beta   90.00
_cell.angle_gamma   90.00
#
_symmetry.space_group_name_H-M   'P 1'
#
loop_
_entity.id
_entity.type
_entity.pdbx_description
1 polymer ?
#
loop_
_entity_poly.entity_id
_entity_poly.type
_entity_poly.pdbx_seq_one_letter_code
_entity_poly.pdbx_strand_id
1 'polypeptide(L)' 'MATTIQVSNETKNLIGTFGTKEDTYETIIRRMYDLAVKEQLREFLLSSENCIPIEEAIKEADRLWPE' A
#
# COMPACT_ATOMS: atom_id res chain seq x y z
N MET A 1 -10.13 -18.71 -17.56
CA MET A 1 -10.02 -19.99 -16.82
C MET A 1 -9.95 -19.66 -15.35
N ALA A 2 -10.69 -20.38 -14.51
CA ALA A 2 -10.56 -20.24 -13.06
C ALA A 2 -9.38 -21.09 -12.58
N THR A 3 -8.61 -20.55 -11.64
CA THR A 3 -7.53 -21.25 -10.95
C THR A 3 -7.90 -21.41 -9.48
N THR A 4 -7.38 -22.45 -8.83
CA THR A 4 -7.65 -22.71 -7.42
C THR A 4 -6.58 -22.07 -6.55
N ILE A 5 -6.99 -21.20 -5.64
CA ILE A 5 -6.14 -20.65 -4.58
C ILE A 5 -6.55 -21.33 -3.28
N GLN A 6 -5.61 -22.03 -2.64
CA GLN A 6 -5.84 -22.60 -1.31
C GLN A 6 -5.48 -21.58 -0.23
N VAL A 7 -6.39 -21.38 0.71
CA VAL A 7 -6.22 -20.52 1.88
C VAL A 7 -6.77 -21.24 3.11
N SER A 8 -6.37 -20.80 4.31
CA SER A 8 -6.95 -21.32 5.55
C SER A 8 -8.43 -20.90 5.67
N ASN A 9 -9.19 -21.63 6.50
CA ASN A 9 -10.58 -21.26 6.80
C ASN A 9 -10.67 -19.89 7.45
N GLU A 10 -9.69 -19.54 8.29
CA GLU A 10 -9.60 -18.23 8.92
C GLU A 10 -9.42 -17.11 7.89
N THR A 11 -8.45 -17.26 6.98
CA THR A 11 -8.23 -16.28 5.91
C THR A 11 -9.45 -16.16 5.00
N LYS A 12 -10.11 -17.28 4.67
CA LYS A 12 -11.36 -17.26 3.90
C LYS A 12 -12.45 -16.46 4.60
N ASN A 13 -12.62 -16.65 5.91
CA ASN A 13 -13.60 -15.91 6.70
C ASN A 13 -13.27 -14.41 6.73
N LEU A 14 -12.00 -14.05 6.91
CA LEU A 14 -11.53 -12.66 6.87
C LEU A 14 -11.79 -12.01 5.51
N ILE A 15 -11.47 -12.68 4.39
CA ILE A 15 -11.78 -12.16 3.06
C ILE A 15 -13.29 -11.95 2.92
N GLY A 16 -14.10 -12.87 3.43
CA GLY A 16 -15.56 -12.76 3.39
C GLY A 16 -16.12 -11.54 4.12
N THR A 17 -15.43 -10.99 5.13
CA THR A 17 -15.91 -9.79 5.85
C THR A 17 -15.80 -8.50 5.04
N PHE A 18 -14.98 -8.48 3.99
CA PHE A 18 -14.80 -7.31 3.10
C PHE A 18 -15.90 -7.18 2.03
N GLY A 19 -16.77 -8.18 1.89
CA GLY A 19 -17.87 -8.17 0.92
C GLY A 19 -19.25 -8.07 1.55
N THR A 20 -20.25 -7.84 0.71
CA THR A 20 -21.67 -8.00 1.04
C THR A 20 -22.17 -9.40 0.68
N LYS A 21 -23.40 -9.77 1.05
CA LYS A 21 -23.99 -11.08 0.73
C LYS A 21 -24.07 -11.37 -0.78
N GLU A 22 -24.02 -10.33 -1.61
CA GLU A 22 -24.13 -10.42 -3.07
C GLU A 22 -22.75 -10.46 -3.75
N ASP A 23 -21.67 -10.09 -3.04
CA ASP A 23 -20.32 -10.08 -3.59
C ASP A 23 -19.74 -11.50 -3.67
N THR A 24 -19.05 -11.79 -4.78
CA THR A 24 -18.27 -13.03 -4.92
C THR A 24 -16.85 -12.84 -4.38
N TYR A 25 -16.19 -13.93 -3.97
CA TYR A 25 -14.78 -13.89 -3.55
C TYR A 25 -13.86 -13.29 -4.63
N GLU A 26 -14.10 -13.57 -5.90
CA GLU A 26 -13.36 -12.95 -7.03
C GLU A 26 -13.47 -11.42 -7.00
N THR A 27 -14.67 -10.90 -6.75
CA THR A 27 -14.93 -9.46 -6.69
C THR A 27 -14.21 -8.82 -5.51
N ILE A 28 -14.27 -9.47 -4.34
CA ILE A 28 -13.60 -8.99 -3.13
C ILE A 28 -12.09 -8.98 -3.32
N ILE A 29 -11.51 -10.07 -3.85
CA ILE A 29 -10.07 -10.20 -4.08
C ILE A 29 -9.58 -9.12 -5.06
N ARG A 30 -10.33 -8.83 -6.13
CA ARG A 30 -10.00 -7.73 -7.06
C ARG A 30 -10.00 -6.36 -6.39
N ARG A 31 -11.01 -6.05 -5.58
CA ARG A 31 -11.05 -4.79 -4.82
C ARG A 31 -9.87 -4.67 -3.86
N MET A 32 -9.53 -5.76 -3.16
CA MET A 32 -8.36 -5.80 -2.27
C MET A 32 -7.06 -5.55 -3.04
N TYR A 33 -6.91 -6.13 -4.23
CA TYR A 33 -5.77 -5.89 -5.11
C TYR A 33 -5.68 -4.41 -5.51
N ASP A 34 -6.79 -3.81 -5.97
CA ASP A 34 -6.80 -2.39 -6.38
C ASP A 34 -6.44 -1.45 -5.21
N LEU A 35 -6.86 -1.78 -3.99
CA LEU A 35 -6.48 -1.04 -2.79
C LEU A 35 -4.99 -1.21 -2.47
N ALA A 36 -4.47 -2.43 -2.54
CA ALA A 36 -3.06 -2.72 -2.28
C ALA A 36 -2.14 -1.99 -3.26
N VAL A 37 -2.50 -1.93 -4.55
CA VAL A 37 -1.75 -1.17 -5.56
C VAL A 37 -1.71 0.32 -5.24
N LYS A 38 -2.85 0.89 -4.81
CA LYS A 38 -2.92 2.31 -4.42
C LYS A 38 -2.07 2.59 -3.19
N GLU A 39 -2.12 1.73 -2.17
CA GLU A 39 -1.33 1.92 -0.96
C GLU A 39 0.17 1.75 -1.25
N GLN A 40 0.56 0.77 -2.05
CA GLN A 40 1.95 0.61 -2.47
C GLN A 40 2.48 1.86 -3.19
N LEU A 41 1.70 2.43 -4.10
CA LEU A 41 2.07 3.67 -4.78
C LEU A 41 2.14 4.84 -3.80
N ARG A 42 1.22 4.91 -2.84
CA ARG A 42 1.19 5.94 -1.80
C ARG A 42 2.43 5.86 -0.91
N GLU A 43 2.79 4.69 -0.43
CA GLU A 43 4.02 4.47 0.35
C GLU A 43 5.25 4.86 -0.48
N PHE A 44 5.32 4.44 -1.74
CA PHE A 44 6.45 4.80 -2.60
C PHE A 44 6.60 6.32 -2.78
N LEU A 45 5.50 7.04 -2.98
CA LEU A 45 5.55 8.49 -3.26
C LEU A 45 5.63 9.36 -2.01
N LEU A 46 5.07 8.90 -0.88
CA LEU A 46 4.90 9.68 0.34
C LEU A 46 5.69 9.12 1.53
N SER A 47 6.55 8.14 1.32
CA SER A 47 7.43 7.68 2.38
C SER A 47 8.32 8.82 2.83
N SER A 48 8.30 9.10 4.13
CA SER A 48 9.25 10.00 4.77
C SER A 48 10.56 9.27 5.16
N GLU A 49 10.71 8.01 4.75
CA GLU A 49 11.94 7.26 4.93
C GLU A 49 13.08 7.94 4.17
N ASN A 50 14.18 8.23 4.87
CA ASN A 50 15.33 8.98 4.33
C ASN A 50 15.03 10.43 3.89
N CYS A 51 13.93 11.03 4.37
CA CYS A 51 13.71 12.47 4.23
C CYS A 51 14.32 13.23 5.41
N ILE A 52 14.78 14.47 5.15
CA ILE A 52 15.19 15.43 6.18
C ILE A 52 14.26 16.66 6.16
N PRO A 53 14.06 17.36 7.28
CA PRO A 53 13.35 18.64 7.29
C PRO A 53 14.00 19.65 6.34
N ILE A 54 13.19 20.53 5.76
CA ILE A 54 13.68 21.53 4.79
C ILE A 54 14.71 22.48 5.42
N GLU A 55 14.56 22.78 6.71
CA GLU A 55 15.48 23.63 7.45
C GLU A 55 16.86 22.97 7.61
N GLU A 56 16.91 21.65 7.72
CA GLU A 56 18.16 20.89 7.77
C GLU A 56 18.79 20.79 6.37
N ALA A 57 17.97 20.60 5.33
CA ALA A 57 18.45 20.57 3.95
C ALA A 57 19.11 21.89 3.53
N ILE A 58 18.51 23.03 3.88
CA ILE A 58 19.07 24.36 3.60
C ILE A 58 20.40 24.55 4.32
N LYS A 59 20.46 24.22 5.62
CA LYS A 59 21.71 24.33 6.40
C LYS A 59 22.84 23.49 5.83
N GLU A 60 22.53 22.27 5.39
CA GLU A 60 23.53 21.38 4.80
C GLU A 60 24.00 21.89 3.44
N ALA A 61 23.10 22.45 2.63
CA ALA A 61 23.46 23.06 1.35
C ALA A 61 24.40 24.27 1.55
N ASP A 62 24.08 25.19 2.46
CA ASP A 62 24.92 26.35 2.76
C ASP A 62 26.30 25.94 3.31
N ARG A 63 26.37 24.82 4.05
CA ARG A 63 27.62 24.27 4.57
C ARG A 63 28.51 23.69 3.46
N LEU A 64 27.91 23.01 2.49
CA LEU A 64 28.63 22.33 1.40
C LEU A 64 29.02 23.29 0.26
N TRP A 65 28.21 24.33 0.02
CA TRP A 65 28.43 25.35 -1.01
C TRP A 65 28.36 26.77 -0.42
N PRO A 66 29.34 27.18 0.39
CA PRO A 66 29.44 28.56 0.85
C PRO A 66 29.78 29.50 -0.32
N GLU A 67 29.12 30.67 -0.40
CA GLU A 67 29.43 31.75 -1.35
C GLU A 67 30.87 32.28 -1.19
#